data_AF-A0A3R6KHX2-F1
#
_entry.id   AF-A0A3R6KHX2-F1
#
_cell.length_a   1.000
_cell.length_b   1.000
_cell.length_c   1.000
_cell.angle_alpha   90.00
_cell.angle_beta   90.00
_cell.angle_gamma   90.00
#
_symmetry.space_group_name_H-M   'P 1'
#
loop_
_entity.id
_entity.type
_entity.pdbx_description
1 polymer ?
#
loop_
_entity_poly.entity_id
_entity_poly.type
_entity_poly.pdbx_seq_one_letter_code
_entity_poly.pdbx_strand_id
1 'polypeptide(L)' 'MAEQTKVLRSEHTKDMSPEELAELQEKVGQMSEEELKAFRNSMNPDDMGFFGEESVDDDSTKD' A
#
# COMPACT_ATOMS: atom_id res chain seq x y z
N MET A 1 -5.68 2.65 22.10
CA MET A 1 -6.35 1.64 21.25
C MET A 1 -6.22 2.16 19.83
N ALA A 2 -5.53 1.42 18.96
CA ALA A 2 -4.97 1.93 17.71
C ALA A 2 -6.00 2.73 16.88
N GLU A 3 -5.64 3.98 16.61
CA GLU A 3 -6.31 4.87 15.67
C GLU A 3 -6.17 4.19 14.30
N GLN A 4 -7.20 3.43 13.91
CA GLN A 4 -7.39 3.02 12.54
C GLN A 4 -7.76 4.27 11.76
N THR A 5 -6.76 5.12 11.48
CA THR A 5 -6.82 5.98 10.31
C THR A 5 -7.17 5.03 9.16
N LYS A 6 -8.28 5.30 8.47
CA LYS A 6 -8.68 4.62 7.23
C LYS A 6 -7.63 4.98 6.17
N VAL A 7 -6.43 4.42 6.31
CA VAL A 7 -5.33 4.62 5.39
C VAL A 7 -5.65 3.79 4.16
N LEU A 8 -5.73 4.44 3.00
CA LEU A 8 -5.73 3.78 1.71
C LEU A 8 -4.53 2.82 1.63
N ARG A 9 -4.82 1.53 1.52
CA ARG A 9 -3.83 0.46 1.33
C ARG A 9 -4.12 -0.26 0.02
N SER A 10 -3.17 -1.05 -0.48
CA SER A 10 -3.47 -1.91 -1.62
C SER A 10 -4.43 -3.02 -1.19
N GLU A 11 -5.36 -3.41 -2.07
CA GLU A 11 -6.20 -4.59 -1.83
C GLU A 11 -5.38 -5.86 -1.61
N HIS A 12 -4.20 -5.96 -2.22
CA HIS A 12 -3.29 -7.08 -2.04
C HIS A 12 -2.73 -7.19 -0.62
N THR A 13 -2.63 -6.08 0.10
CA THR A 13 -1.98 -6.02 1.43
C THR A 13 -2.96 -5.72 2.57
N LYS A 14 -4.27 -5.73 2.30
CA LYS A 14 -5.32 -5.40 3.28
C LYS A 14 -5.35 -6.37 4.46
N ASP A 15 -5.02 -7.63 4.22
CA ASP A 15 -5.04 -8.71 5.21
C ASP A 15 -3.66 -8.94 5.86
N MET A 16 -2.62 -8.22 5.41
CA MET A 16 -1.27 -8.33 5.97
C MET A 16 -1.16 -7.58 7.31
N SER A 17 -0.47 -8.20 8.26
CA SER A 17 -0.08 -7.56 9.51
C SER A 17 0.97 -6.45 9.28
N PRO A 18 1.15 -5.53 10.23
CA PRO A 18 2.19 -4.51 10.14
C PRO A 18 3.60 -5.06 9.96
N GLU A 19 3.89 -6.23 10.54
CA GLU A 19 5.20 -6.89 10.42
C GLU A 19 5.40 -7.43 9.00
N GLU A 20 4.41 -8.12 8.44
CA GLU A 20 4.45 -8.62 7.05
C GLU A 20 4.56 -7.47 6.03
N LEU A 21 3.89 -6.35 6.29
CA LEU A 21 4.02 -5.14 5.48
C LEU A 21 5.43 -4.55 5.53
N ALA A 22 6.04 -4.50 6.72
CA ALA A 22 7.40 -4.00 6.89
C ALA A 22 8.41 -4.91 6.17
N GLU A 23 8.27 -6.23 6.30
CA GLU A 23 9.10 -7.20 5.57
C GLU A 23 8.94 -7.07 4.06
N LEU A 24 7.71 -6.88 3.57
CA LEU A 24 7.46 -6.66 2.14
C LEU A 24 8.12 -5.38 1.65
N GLN A 25 8.02 -4.28 2.40
CA GLN A 25 8.67 -3.01 2.07
C GLN A 25 10.18 -3.13 2.05
N GLU A 26 10.79 -3.82 3.02
CA GLU A 26 12.23 -4.06 3.05
C GLU A 26 12.67 -4.90 1.85
N LYS A 27 11.95 -5.99 1.58
CA LYS A 27 12.24 -6.88 0.44
C LYS A 27 12.16 -6.14 -0.89
N VAL A 28 11.11 -5.35 -1.11
CA VAL A 28 10.94 -4.55 -2.33
C VAL A 28 12.00 -3.44 -2.39
N GLY A 29 12.36 -2.82 -1.26
CA GLY A 29 13.40 -1.78 -1.19
C GLY A 29 14.81 -2.29 -1.50
N GLN A 30 15.06 -3.59 -1.32
CA GLN A 30 16.33 -4.24 -1.65
C GLN A 30 16.39 -4.80 -3.08
N MET A 31 15.27 -4.83 -3.81
CA MET A 31 15.22 -5.34 -5.18
C MET A 31 15.84 -4.36 -6.19
N SER A 32 16.49 -4.93 -7.20
CA SER A 32 16.98 -4.18 -8.36
C SER A 32 15.83 -3.73 -9.28
N GLU A 33 16.08 -2.80 -10.20
CA GLU A 33 15.06 -2.33 -11.15
C GLU A 33 14.45 -3.45 -11.99
N GLU A 34 15.25 -4.45 -12.38
CA GLU A 34 14.78 -5.61 -13.14
C GLU A 34 13.84 -6.48 -12.31
N GLU A 35 14.18 -6.69 -11.04
CA GLU A 35 13.35 -7.44 -10.08
C GLU A 35 12.07 -6.68 -9.73
N LEU A 36 12.14 -5.35 -9.56
CA LEU A 36 10.96 -4.50 -9.35
C LEU A 36 10.01 -4.56 -10.55
N LYS A 37 10.56 -4.59 -11.76
CA LYS A 37 9.76 -4.73 -12.99
C LYS A 37 9.12 -6.12 -13.06
N ALA A 38 9.86 -7.17 -12.75
CA ALA A 38 9.32 -8.53 -12.69
C ALA A 38 8.24 -8.67 -11.60
N PHE A 39 8.48 -8.08 -10.43
CA PHE A 39 7.53 -8.03 -9.32
C PHE A 39 6.24 -7.34 -9.73
N ARG A 40 6.32 -6.12 -10.31
CA ARG A 40 5.15 -5.41 -10.85
C ARG A 40 4.38 -6.23 -11.89
N ASN A 41 5.08 -6.91 -12.79
CA ASN A 41 4.45 -7.73 -13.83
C ASN A 41 3.83 -9.03 -13.30
N SER A 42 4.29 -9.52 -12.14
CA SER A 42 3.73 -10.70 -11.48
C SER A 42 2.41 -10.42 -10.76
N MET A 43 2.10 -9.15 -10.51
CA MET A 43 0.87 -8.72 -9.83
C MET A 43 -0.29 -8.69 -10.82
N ASN A 44 -1.44 -9.24 -10.41
CA ASN A 44 -2.65 -9.22 -11.21
C ASN A 44 -3.23 -7.79 -11.27
N PRO A 45 -3.43 -7.20 -12.46
CA PRO A 45 -3.99 -5.85 -12.58
C PRO A 45 -5.37 -5.70 -11.94
N ASP A 46 -6.16 -6.77 -11.89
CA ASP A 46 -7.48 -6.77 -11.23
C ASP A 46 -7.36 -6.59 -9.70
N ASP A 47 -6.24 -7.00 -9.11
CA ASP A 47 -5.96 -6.93 -7.67
C ASP A 47 -5.09 -5.70 -7.30
N MET A 48 -4.84 -4.79 -8.25
CA MET A 48 -4.12 -3.52 -8.01
C MET A 48 -5.04 -2.41 -7.46
N GLY A 49 -6.22 -2.77 -6.96
CA GLY A 49 -7.13 -1.84 -6.30
C GLY A 49 -6.59 -1.28 -4.98
N PHE A 50 -7.26 -0.26 -4.47
CA PHE A 50 -7.03 0.27 -3.14
C PHE A 50 -8.16 -0.12 -2.19
N PHE A 51 -7.80 -0.62 -1.02
CA PHE A 51 -8.69 -0.89 0.11
C PHE A 51 -8.63 0.27 1.10
N GLY A 52 -9.79 0.87 1.38
CA GLY A 52 -9.93 1.99 2.32
C GLY A 52 -10.93 3.02 1.82
N GLU A 53 -11.26 4.00 2.66
CA GLU A 53 -11.95 5.20 2.18
C GLU A 53 -10.89 6.21 1.74
N GLU A 54 -11.10 6.80 0.57
CA GLU A 54 -10.35 7.97 0.14
C GLU A 54 -10.66 9.11 1.11
N SER A 55 -9.70 9.42 1.97
CA SER A 55 -9.71 10.69 2.69
C SER A 55 -9.59 11.77 1.62
N VAL A 56 -10.67 12.51 1.36
CA VAL A 56 -10.50 13.87 0.85
C VAL A 56 -9.73 14.59 1.96
N ASP A 57 -8.44 14.84 1.75
CA ASP A 57 -7.75 15.85 2.52
C ASP A 57 -8.54 17.14 2.25
N ASP A 58 -9.45 17.46 3.16
CA ASP A 58 -10.24 18.66 3.13
C ASP A 58 -9.24 19.82 3.35
N ASP A 59 -8.64 20.29 2.26
CA ASP A 59 -7.79 21.50 2.18
C ASP A 59 -8.62 22.77 2.43
N SER A 60 -9.55 22.71 3.40
CA SER A 60 -10.46 23.79 3.79
C SER A 60 -9.98 24.58 5.00
N THR A 61 -8.74 24.38 5.47
CA THR A 61 -8.10 25.32 6.40
C THR A 61 -7.04 26.16 5.69
N LYS A 62 -7.48 26.99 4.74
CA LYS A 62 -6.84 28.26 4.41
C LYS A 62 -7.79 29.38 4.84
N ASP A 63 -7.64 29.82 6.08
CA ASP A 63 -8.09 31.14 6.55
C ASP A 63 -6.88 31.87 7.17
#